data_AF-A0A182X5U3-F1
#
_entry.id   AF-A0A182X5U3-F1
#
_cell.length_a   1.000
_cell.length_b   1.000
_cell.length_c   1.000
_cell.angle_alpha   90.00
_cell.angle_beta   90.00
_cell.angle_gamma   90.00
#
_symmetry.space_group_name_H-M   'P 1'
#
loop_
_entity.id
_entity.type
_entity.pdbx_description
1 polymer ?
#
loop_
_entity_poly.entity_id
_entity_poly.type
_entity_poly.pdbx_seq_one_letter_code
_entity_poly.pdbx_strand_id
1 'polypeptide(L)'
;MCLALSGISTLVQHRSEQQHHTSEQKMRAIGRVGQAVNLAVERFVTVGETIADDNPEIKQDMYDACKEARAAGPNYPFSWIGKTWHMGLWV
;
A
#
# COMPACT_ATOMS: atom_id res chain seq x y z
N MET A 1 -16.96 -37.73 -27.31
CA MET A 1 -17.42 -36.51 -26.60
C MET A 1 -16.90 -36.42 -25.16
N CYS A 2 -16.78 -37.54 -24.41
CA CYS A 2 -16.35 -37.50 -22.99
C CYS A 2 -14.88 -37.13 -22.74
N LEU A 3 -13.95 -37.42 -23.66
CA LEU A 3 -12.53 -37.06 -23.51
C LEU A 3 -12.28 -35.54 -23.59
N ALA A 4 -13.12 -34.80 -24.33
CA ALA A 4 -12.99 -33.35 -24.47
C ALA A 4 -13.36 -32.61 -23.18
N LEU A 5 -14.34 -33.09 -22.42
CA LEU A 5 -14.72 -32.51 -21.11
C LEU A 5 -13.62 -32.68 -20.06
N SER A 6 -12.95 -33.84 -20.05
CA SER A 6 -11.84 -34.10 -19.12
C SER A 6 -10.66 -33.16 -19.36
N GLY A 7 -10.26 -32.94 -20.62
CA GLY A 7 -9.18 -32.01 -20.94
C GLY A 7 -9.49 -30.56 -20.61
N ILE A 8 -10.73 -30.10 -20.86
CA ILE A 8 -11.15 -28.73 -20.53
C ILE A 8 -11.17 -28.52 -19.01
N SER A 9 -11.66 -29.50 -18.23
CA SER A 9 -11.73 -29.38 -16.77
C SER A 9 -10.35 -29.29 -16.11
N THR A 10 -9.36 -30.05 -16.60
CA THR A 10 -7.99 -29.99 -16.07
C THR A 10 -7.30 -28.66 -16.41
N LEU A 11 -7.53 -28.12 -17.62
CA LEU A 11 -6.98 -26.82 -18.03
C LEU A 11 -7.58 -25.65 -17.23
N VAL A 12 -8.88 -25.69 -16.94
CA VAL A 12 -9.55 -24.68 -16.11
C VAL A 12 -9.00 -24.72 -14.67
N GLN A 13 -8.79 -25.91 -14.12
CA GLN A 13 -8.25 -26.07 -12.77
C GLN A 13 -6.81 -25.56 -12.66
N HIS A 14 -5.95 -25.93 -13.63
CA HIS A 14 -4.57 -25.44 -13.69
C HIS A 14 -4.51 -23.90 -13.87
N ARG A 15 -5.40 -23.30 -14.67
CA ARG A 15 -5.49 -21.84 -14.82
C ARG A 15 -5.94 -21.15 -13.52
N SER A 16 -6.90 -21.74 -12.81
CA SER A 16 -7.38 -21.26 -11.51
C SER A 16 -6.27 -21.28 -10.45
N GLU A 17 -5.53 -22.39 -10.35
CA GLU A 17 -4.40 -22.55 -9.44
C GLU A 17 -3.27 -21.56 -9.75
N GLN A 18 -2.94 -21.35 -11.04
CA GLN A 18 -1.98 -20.34 -11.46
C GLN A 18 -2.44 -18.90 -11.16
N GLN A 19 -3.73 -18.60 -11.32
CA GLN A 19 -4.29 -17.29 -10.94
C GLN A 19 -4.22 -17.05 -9.43
N HIS A 20 -4.50 -18.06 -8.62
CA HIS A 20 -4.37 -17.97 -7.17
C HIS A 20 -2.91 -17.77 -6.74
N HIS A 21 -1.98 -18.55 -7.29
CA HIS A 21 -0.56 -18.41 -6.96
C HIS A 21 0.00 -17.03 -7.36
N THR A 22 -0.37 -16.53 -8.54
CA THR A 22 0.04 -15.18 -8.97
C THR A 22 -0.63 -14.07 -8.15
N SER A 23 -1.86 -14.27 -7.65
CA SER A 23 -2.53 -13.36 -6.72
C SER A 23 -1.82 -13.29 -5.37
N GLU A 24 -1.43 -14.42 -4.79
CA GLU A 24 -0.68 -14.47 -3.54
C GLU A 24 0.71 -13.82 -3.67
N GLN A 25 1.41 -14.07 -4.79
CA GLN A 25 2.70 -13.43 -5.07
C GLN A 25 2.57 -11.90 -5.15
N LYS A 26 1.52 -11.40 -5.82
CA LYS A 26 1.20 -9.97 -5.86
C LYS A 26 0.90 -9.43 -4.47
N MET A 27 0.11 -10.15 -3.66
CA MET A 27 -0.21 -9.75 -2.29
C MET A 27 1.05 -9.65 -1.41
N ARG A 28 1.97 -10.62 -1.52
CA ARG A 28 3.26 -10.58 -0.82
C ARG A 28 4.12 -9.40 -1.27
N ALA A 29 4.17 -9.10 -2.57
CA ALA A 29 4.90 -7.95 -3.09
C ALA A 29 4.33 -6.64 -2.54
N ILE A 30 3.01 -6.48 -2.51
CA ILE A 30 2.32 -5.32 -1.92
C ILE A 30 2.64 -5.21 -0.42
N GLY A 31 2.62 -6.33 0.31
CA GLY A 31 2.99 -6.35 1.72
C GLY A 31 4.42 -5.85 1.98
N ARG A 32 5.38 -6.26 1.14
CA ARG A 32 6.78 -5.79 1.23
C ARG A 32 6.90 -4.29 0.94
N VAL A 33 6.16 -3.79 -0.04
CA VAL A 33 6.10 -2.35 -0.34
C VAL A 33 5.50 -1.60 0.85
N GLY A 34 4.39 -2.07 1.42
CA GLY A 34 3.77 -1.47 2.61
C GLY A 34 4.73 -1.39 3.81
N GLN A 35 5.50 -2.46 4.06
CA GLN A 35 6.54 -2.45 5.10
C GLN A 35 7.64 -1.42 4.82
N ALA A 36 8.12 -1.34 3.58
CA ALA A 36 9.15 -0.38 3.18
C ALA A 36 8.65 1.07 3.29
N VAL A 37 7.41 1.33 2.89
CA VAL A 37 6.76 2.63 3.02
C VAL A 37 6.59 3.00 4.49
N ASN A 38 6.11 2.09 5.33
CA ASN A 38 5.97 2.34 6.76
C ASN A 38 7.32 2.71 7.42
N LEU A 39 8.39 1.98 7.06
CA LEU A 39 9.73 2.31 7.54
C LEU A 39 10.22 3.67 7.04
N ALA A 40 9.91 4.04 5.79
CA ALA A 40 10.25 5.35 5.24
C ALA A 40 9.49 6.47 5.96
N VAL A 41 8.21 6.26 6.27
CA VAL A 41 7.37 7.20 7.03
C VAL A 41 7.93 7.42 8.44
N GLU A 42 8.29 6.37 9.18
CA GLU A 42 8.89 6.53 10.51
C GLU A 42 10.19 7.35 10.46
N ARG A 43 11.05 7.08 9.47
CA ARG A 43 12.29 7.84 9.28
C ARG A 43 12.01 9.30 8.92
N PHE A 44 11.03 9.55 8.07
CA PHE A 44 10.62 10.90 7.68
C PHE A 44 10.11 11.70 8.88
N VAL A 45 9.28 11.07 9.72
CA VAL A 45 8.75 11.69 10.95
C VAL A 45 9.87 12.07 11.90
N THR A 46 10.86 11.19 12.13
CA THR A 46 12.00 11.54 13.00
C THR A 46 12.77 12.77 12.50
N VAL A 47 12.97 12.87 11.18
CA VAL A 47 13.61 14.05 10.58
C VAL A 47 12.72 15.30 10.72
N GLY A 48 11.41 15.17 10.47
CA GLY A 48 10.45 16.25 10.62
C GLY A 48 10.36 16.79 12.06
N GLU A 49 10.33 15.90 13.05
CA GLU A 49 10.35 16.24 14.49
C GLU A 49 11.66 16.97 14.85
N THR A 50 12.81 16.53 14.34
CA THR A 50 14.09 17.22 14.54
C THR A 50 14.09 18.63 13.95
N ILE A 51 13.56 18.79 12.73
CA ILE A 51 13.45 20.11 12.08
C ILE A 51 12.48 21.01 12.86
N ALA A 52 11.38 20.45 13.36
CA ALA A 52 10.39 21.17 14.15
C ALA A 52 10.97 21.69 15.47
N ASP A 53 11.88 20.94 16.10
CA ASP A 53 12.55 21.37 17.33
C ASP A 53 13.43 22.61 17.12
N ASP A 54 14.09 22.72 15.97
CA ASP A 54 14.94 23.87 15.61
C ASP A 54 14.15 25.09 15.11
N ASN A 55 12.86 24.92 14.77
CA ASN A 55 12.03 25.96 14.17
C ASN A 55 10.69 26.14 14.93
N PRO A 56 10.68 26.94 16.02
CA PRO A 56 9.50 27.06 16.91
C PRO A 56 8.26 27.62 16.21
N GLU A 57 8.43 28.37 15.12
CA GLU A 57 7.37 28.97 14.30
C GLU A 57 6.54 27.95 13.52
N ILE A 58 7.14 26.84 13.08
CA ILE A 58 6.46 25.76 12.33
C ILE A 58 6.32 24.48 13.16
N LYS A 59 6.77 24.51 14.42
CA LYS A 59 6.88 23.33 15.28
C LYS A 59 5.55 22.61 15.39
N GLN A 60 4.49 23.32 15.76
CA GLN A 60 3.17 22.72 15.97
C GLN A 60 2.64 22.05 14.70
N ASP A 61 2.66 22.78 13.58
CA ASP A 61 2.16 22.28 12.28
C ASP A 61 2.95 21.07 11.79
N MET A 62 4.27 21.06 11.98
CA MET A 62 5.14 19.95 11.59
C MET A 62 4.89 18.70 12.46
N TYR A 63 4.69 18.87 13.77
CA TYR A 63 4.36 17.76 14.67
C TYR A 63 2.98 17.16 14.36
N ASP A 64 1.99 18.00 14.04
CA ASP A 64 0.66 17.54 13.65
C ASP A 64 0.70 16.76 12.32
N ALA A 65 1.42 17.29 11.31
CA ALA A 65 1.63 16.58 10.04
C ALA A 65 2.39 15.24 10.23
N CYS A 66 3.39 15.21 11.11
CA CYS A 66 4.13 13.99 11.44
C CYS A 66 3.25 12.94 12.15
N LYS A 67 2.37 13.38 13.04
CA LYS A 67 1.40 12.53 13.73
C LYS A 67 0.40 11.92 12.73
N GLU A 68 -0.08 12.71 11.78
CA GLU A 68 -0.93 12.23 10.69
C GLU A 68 -0.21 11.24 9.77
N ALA A 69 1.06 11.51 9.42
CA ALA A 69 1.88 10.60 8.62
C ALA A 69 2.07 9.23 9.31
N ARG A 70 2.35 9.23 10.62
CA ARG A 70 2.48 8.00 11.42
C ARG A 70 1.16 7.23 11.53
N ALA A 71 0.02 7.92 11.65
CA ALA A 71 -1.30 7.30 11.62
C ALA A 71 -1.65 6.70 10.24
N ALA A 72 -1.06 7.26 9.17
CA ALA A 72 -1.25 6.80 7.81
C ALA A 72 -0.39 5.58 7.43
N GLY A 73 0.84 5.49 7.92
CA GLY A 73 1.81 4.42 7.59
C GLY A 73 1.27 2.97 7.61
N PRO A 74 0.53 2.52 8.65
CA PRO A 74 0.06 1.14 8.74
C PRO A 74 -1.23 0.84 7.95
N ASN A 75 -1.96 1.84 7.45
CA ASN A 75 -3.34 1.66 6.96
C ASN A 75 -3.51 1.64 5.44
N TYR A 76 -2.46 1.88 4.65
CA TYR A 76 -2.67 2.22 3.23
C TYR A 76 -1.88 1.39 2.22
N PRO A 77 -2.43 0.23 1.79
CA PRO A 77 -2.18 -0.29 0.45
C PRO A 77 -3.31 0.05 -0.56
N PHE A 78 -4.50 0.51 -0.14
CA PHE A 78 -5.61 0.74 -1.09
C PHE A 78 -6.51 1.97 -0.85
N SER A 79 -6.66 2.50 0.38
CA SER A 79 -7.64 3.59 0.62
C SER A 79 -7.19 4.99 0.18
N TRP A 80 -5.90 5.28 0.06
CA TRP A 80 -5.44 6.62 -0.39
C TRP A 80 -5.58 6.83 -1.89
N ILE A 81 -5.43 5.77 -2.69
CA ILE A 81 -5.73 5.81 -4.13
C ILE A 81 -7.24 5.99 -4.36
N GLY A 82 -8.11 5.60 -3.40
CA GLY A 82 -9.54 5.92 -3.49
C GLY A 82 -9.90 7.35 -3.08
N LYS A 83 -9.29 7.88 -2.01
CA LYS A 83 -9.68 9.19 -1.45
C LYS A 83 -9.04 10.40 -2.15
N THR A 84 -7.86 10.24 -2.75
CA THR A 84 -7.23 11.27 -3.60
C THR A 84 -7.90 11.36 -4.98
N TRP A 85 -8.53 10.30 -5.46
CA TRP A 85 -9.20 10.27 -6.77
C TRP A 85 -10.68 10.66 -6.73
N HIS A 86 -11.33 10.60 -5.56
CA HIS A 86 -12.73 11.02 -5.40
C HIS A 86 -12.92 12.49 -4.97
N MET A 87 -11.82 13.19 -4.66
CA MET A 87 -11.79 14.64 -4.43
C MET A 87 -10.96 15.29 -5.52
N GLY A 88 -11.54 15.31 -6.74
CA GLY A 88 -11.30 16.25 -7.83
C GLY A 88 -9.87 16.76 -8.05
N LEU A 89 -9.39 16.49 -9.28
CA LEU A 89 -8.42 17.30 -10.01
C LEU A 89 -6.95 17.01 -9.68
N TRP A 90 -6.28 16.24 -10.56
CA TRP A 90 -4.98 16.60 -11.15
C TRP A 90 -4.85 15.86 -12.50
N VAL A 91 -5.30 16.54 -13.56
CA VAL A 91 -5.21 16.26 -15.01
C VAL A 91 -5.94 15.02 -15.54
#